data_AF-A0A9E0F6F7-F1
#
_entry.id   AF-A0A9E0F6F7-F1
#
_cell.length_a   1.000
_cell.length_b   1.000
_cell.length_c   1.000
_cell.angle_alpha   90.00
_cell.angle_beta   90.00
_cell.angle_gamma   90.00
#
_symmetry.space_group_name_H-M   'P 1'
#
loop_
_entity.id
_entity.type
_entity.pdbx_description
1 polymer ?
#
loop_
_entity_poly.entity_id
_entity_poly.type
_entity_poly.pdbx_seq_one_letter_code
_entity_poly.pdbx_strand_id
1 'polypeptide(L)'
;MYPVSKTITCMLLMLVTSALFTDCRSGKKKSNTLTEEAIANNHFIRVGKSGGITGVSQIYSLNSAGEIMFFSGLGVNQTGKPVGKISTADCTMLYKSLRTLKLSDYAVKTTGNITYFIRETKGDSTYEVSWGIEQKD
;
A
#
# COMPACT_ATOMS: atom_id res chain seq x y z
N MET A 1 -26.12 7.20 9.19
CA MET A 1 -24.72 7.68 9.14
C MET A 1 -23.90 6.79 10.08
N TYR A 2 -23.45 5.64 9.57
CA TYR A 2 -22.76 4.61 10.38
C TYR A 2 -21.25 4.85 10.36
N PRO A 3 -20.52 4.67 11.47
CA PRO A 3 -19.12 5.04 11.56
C PRO A 3 -18.24 4.01 10.85
N VAL A 4 -17.84 4.33 9.61
CA VAL A 4 -16.90 3.56 8.75
C VAL A 4 -15.54 3.31 9.44
N SER A 5 -15.20 4.09 10.46
CA SER A 5 -13.97 3.99 11.24
C SER A 5 -13.84 2.68 12.05
N LYS A 6 -14.96 2.09 12.50
CA LYS A 6 -14.89 0.89 13.37
C LYS A 6 -14.74 -0.41 12.59
N THR A 7 -15.27 -0.47 11.37
CA THR A 7 -15.24 -1.67 10.52
C THR A 7 -13.85 -1.95 9.94
N ILE A 8 -13.12 -0.91 9.54
CA ILE A 8 -11.74 -1.06 9.01
C ILE A 8 -10.77 -1.48 10.11
N THR A 9 -10.94 -0.93 11.32
CA THR A 9 -10.14 -1.31 12.50
C THR A 9 -10.36 -2.77 12.89
N CYS A 10 -11.59 -3.30 12.75
CA CYS A 10 -11.88 -4.72 12.97
C CYS A 10 -11.24 -5.65 11.93
N MET A 11 -11.20 -5.25 10.65
CA MET A 11 -10.55 -6.07 9.61
C MET A 11 -9.04 -6.16 9.80
N LEU A 12 -8.39 -5.06 10.21
CA LEU A 12 -6.95 -5.06 10.49
C LEU A 12 -6.61 -5.94 11.70
N LEU A 13 -7.49 -5.99 12.71
CA LEU A 13 -7.27 -6.78 13.92
C LEU A 13 -7.43 -8.29 13.69
N MET A 14 -8.35 -8.72 12.81
CA MET A 14 -8.57 -10.15 12.51
C MET A 14 -7.46 -10.77 11.63
N LEU A 15 -6.78 -9.96 10.82
CA LEU A 15 -5.59 -10.39 10.06
C LEU A 15 -4.36 -10.59 10.95
N VAL A 16 -4.29 -9.90 12.10
CA VAL A 16 -3.16 -10.01 13.04
C VAL A 16 -3.28 -11.23 13.95
N THR A 17 -4.49 -11.64 14.32
CA THR A 17 -4.68 -12.78 15.24
C THR A 17 -4.56 -14.15 14.56
N SER A 18 -4.81 -14.24 13.26
CA SER A 18 -4.64 -15.48 12.48
C SER A 18 -3.16 -15.81 12.19
N ALA A 19 -2.25 -14.84 12.37
CA ALA A 19 -0.80 -15.04 12.23
C ALA A 19 -0.10 -15.50 13.51
N LEU A 20 -0.80 -15.57 14.65
CA LEU A 20 -0.20 -15.87 15.96
C LEU A 20 -0.40 -17.32 16.44
N PHE A 21 -1.16 -18.15 15.73
CA PHE A 21 -1.54 -19.49 16.22
C PHE A 21 -0.97 -20.69 15.45
N THR A 22 -0.12 -20.50 14.45
CA THR A 22 0.36 -21.61 13.60
C THR A 22 1.78 -22.10 13.82
N ASP A 23 2.57 -21.59 14.77
CA ASP A 23 3.93 -22.15 14.97
C ASP A 23 4.37 -22.26 16.43
N CYS A 24 3.81 -23.26 17.11
CA CYS A 24 4.45 -23.91 18.25
C CYS A 24 5.04 -25.26 17.81
N ARG A 25 6.17 -25.26 17.09
CA ARG A 25 7.07 -26.42 17.06
C ARG A 25 8.54 -26.00 17.10
N SER A 26 9.17 -26.46 18.18
CA SER A 26 10.61 -26.50 18.46
C SER A 26 11.49 -26.79 17.23
N GLY A 27 12.60 -26.06 17.08
CA GLY A 27 13.72 -26.56 16.27
C GLY A 27 14.64 -25.53 15.66
N LYS A 28 15.75 -25.24 16.36
CA LYS A 28 17.06 -24.76 15.86
C LYS A 28 17.10 -23.39 15.16
N LYS A 29 17.83 -22.47 15.81
CA LYS A 29 18.37 -21.23 15.23
C LYS A 29 19.19 -21.56 13.97
N LYS A 30 18.60 -21.40 12.78
CA LYS A 30 19.35 -21.03 11.57
C LYS A 30 19.29 -19.50 11.50
N SER A 31 20.40 -18.86 11.85
CA SER A 31 20.67 -17.49 11.41
C SER A 31 20.79 -17.54 9.90
N ASN A 32 19.65 -17.40 9.23
CA ASN A 32 19.61 -17.08 7.82
C ASN A 32 19.99 -15.61 7.76
N THR A 33 21.24 -15.33 7.42
CA THR A 33 21.67 -14.05 6.87
C THR A 33 20.95 -13.90 5.53
N LEU A 34 19.64 -13.65 5.58
CA LEU A 34 18.87 -13.13 4.46
C LEU A 34 19.38 -11.73 4.30
N THR A 35 20.23 -11.53 3.31
CA THR A 35 20.60 -10.22 2.78
C THR A 35 19.36 -9.36 2.74
N GLU A 36 19.29 -8.43 3.68
CA GLU A 36 18.33 -7.35 3.74
C GLU A 36 18.64 -6.51 2.49
N GLU A 37 18.02 -6.87 1.37
CA GLU A 37 18.12 -6.06 0.15
C GLU A 37 17.67 -4.65 0.53
N ALA A 38 18.64 -3.75 0.62
CA ALA A 38 18.39 -2.37 0.95
C ALA A 38 17.36 -1.84 -0.05
N ILE A 39 16.22 -1.37 0.46
CA ILE A 39 15.19 -0.76 -0.36
C ILE A 39 15.82 0.49 -0.98
N ALA A 40 15.94 0.52 -2.31
CA ALA A 40 16.55 1.64 -3.01
C ALA A 40 15.83 2.95 -2.66
N ASN A 41 16.57 4.05 -2.56
CA ASN A 41 16.03 5.37 -2.21
C ASN A 41 14.92 5.86 -3.15
N ASN A 42 14.85 5.30 -4.37
CA ASN A 42 13.84 5.62 -5.38
C ASN A 42 12.70 4.57 -5.43
N HIS A 43 12.43 3.90 -4.31
CA HIS A 43 11.32 2.95 -4.18
C HIS A 43 10.17 3.61 -3.42
N PHE A 44 8.99 3.63 -4.05
CA PHE A 44 7.77 4.19 -3.48
C PHE A 44 6.61 3.22 -3.58
N ILE A 45 5.77 3.20 -2.54
CA ILE A 45 4.44 2.60 -2.56
C ILE A 45 3.43 3.73 -2.52
N ARG A 46 2.48 3.73 -3.44
CA ARG A 46 1.36 4.66 -3.46
C ARG A 46 0.06 3.90 -3.39
N VAL A 47 -0.80 4.33 -2.47
CA VAL A 47 -2.18 3.87 -2.39
C VAL A 47 -3.09 5.07 -2.48
N GLY A 48 -4.17 4.94 -3.23
CA GLY A 48 -5.02 6.09 -3.41
C GLY A 48 -6.30 5.82 -4.16
N LYS A 49 -7.03 6.89 -4.35
CA LYS A 49 -8.21 6.94 -5.19
C LYS A 49 -8.14 8.15 -6.11
N SER A 50 -8.72 8.02 -7.29
CA SER A 50 -8.92 9.09 -8.25
C SER A 50 -10.38 9.09 -8.68
N GLY A 51 -11.00 10.27 -8.65
CA GLY A 51 -12.33 10.49 -9.22
C GLY A 51 -12.20 10.71 -10.72
N GLY A 52 -12.83 9.84 -11.52
CA GLY A 52 -12.78 9.89 -12.98
C GLY A 52 -13.40 11.16 -13.55
N ILE A 53 -14.53 11.62 -12.98
CA ILE A 53 -15.22 12.85 -13.43
C ILE A 53 -14.63 14.11 -12.79
N THR A 54 -14.32 14.06 -11.50
CA THR A 54 -13.85 15.26 -10.78
C THR A 54 -12.36 15.53 -10.98
N GLY A 55 -11.58 14.55 -11.44
CA GLY A 55 -10.12 14.64 -11.54
C GLY A 55 -9.39 14.78 -10.20
N VAL A 56 -10.13 14.77 -9.09
CA VAL A 56 -9.57 14.87 -7.74
C VAL A 56 -8.99 13.52 -7.36
N SER A 57 -7.72 13.52 -6.95
CA SER A 57 -7.10 12.33 -6.37
C SER A 57 -6.69 12.56 -4.93
N GLN A 58 -6.62 11.45 -4.19
CA GLN A 58 -6.11 11.38 -2.83
C GLN A 58 -5.14 10.21 -2.78
N ILE A 59 -3.87 10.49 -2.49
CA ILE A 59 -2.78 9.53 -2.61
C ILE A 59 -1.94 9.59 -1.34
N TYR A 60 -1.73 8.44 -0.72
CA TYR A 60 -0.71 8.26 0.30
C TYR A 60 0.52 7.63 -0.35
N SER A 61 1.67 8.26 -0.20
CA SER A 61 2.95 7.77 -0.69
C SER A 61 3.85 7.42 0.49
N LEU A 62 4.35 6.20 0.50
CA LEU A 62 5.35 5.70 1.43
C LEU A 62 6.69 5.57 0.67
N ASN A 63 7.77 6.15 1.22
CA ASN A 63 9.12 5.97 0.69
C ASN A 63 9.90 4.88 1.46
N SER A 64 11.09 4.54 0.98
CA SER A 64 11.98 3.55 1.61
C SER A 64 12.38 3.90 3.05
N ALA A 65 12.43 5.19 3.38
CA ALA A 65 12.76 5.69 4.72
C ALA A 65 11.59 5.62 5.73
N GLY A 66 10.42 5.14 5.30
CA GLY A 66 9.23 5.00 6.13
C GLY A 66 8.37 6.27 6.21
N GLU A 67 8.70 7.32 5.46
CA GLU A 67 7.97 8.59 5.49
C GLU A 67 6.69 8.50 4.66
N ILE A 68 5.60 9.04 5.21
CA ILE A 68 4.29 9.04 4.57
C ILE A 68 3.91 10.47 4.19
N MET A 69 3.70 10.66 2.90
CA MET A 69 3.23 11.90 2.29
C MET A 69 1.81 11.72 1.77
N PHE A 70 0.94 12.69 2.06
CA PHE A 70 -0.41 12.75 1.50
C PHE A 70 -0.46 13.79 0.40
N PHE A 71 -0.99 13.40 -0.76
CA PHE A 71 -1.23 14.25 -1.91
C PHE A 71 -2.73 14.30 -2.16
N SER A 72 -3.27 15.51 -2.29
CA SER A 72 -4.67 15.69 -2.69
C SER A 72 -4.80 16.88 -3.64
N GLY A 73 -5.60 16.73 -4.69
CA GLY A 73 -5.88 17.82 -5.60
C GLY A 73 -6.22 17.35 -7.01
N LEU A 74 -6.27 18.32 -7.92
CA LEU A 74 -6.57 18.15 -9.33
C LEU A 74 -5.27 18.02 -10.14
N GLY A 75 -5.14 16.93 -10.91
CA GLY A 75 -4.07 16.77 -11.89
C GLY A 75 -2.65 16.94 -11.31
N VAL A 76 -1.84 17.76 -11.97
CA VAL A 76 -0.41 18.00 -11.68
C VAL A 76 -0.12 18.94 -10.50
N ASN A 77 -1.14 19.63 -9.96
CA ASN A 77 -0.98 20.61 -8.88
C ASN A 77 -1.08 19.98 -7.47
N GLN A 78 -0.67 18.73 -7.34
CA GLN A 78 -0.73 18.03 -6.06
C GLN A 78 0.47 18.41 -5.19
N THR A 79 0.21 19.21 -4.16
CA THR A 79 1.21 19.47 -3.12
C THR A 79 1.18 18.33 -2.10
N GLY A 80 2.33 17.69 -1.89
CA GLY A 80 2.49 16.66 -0.87
C GLY A 80 2.62 17.29 0.52
N LYS A 81 1.86 16.78 1.49
CA LYS A 81 1.98 17.13 2.91
C LYS A 81 2.49 15.91 3.69
N PRO A 82 3.50 16.05 4.57
CA PRO A 82 3.89 14.99 5.47
C PRO A 82 2.75 14.68 6.44
N VAL A 83 2.40 13.40 6.57
CA VAL A 83 1.30 12.95 7.44
C VAL A 83 1.71 11.89 8.45
N GLY A 84 2.91 11.32 8.32
CA GLY A 84 3.42 10.38 9.31
C GLY A 84 4.73 9.72 8.91
N LYS A 85 5.17 8.82 9.77
CA LYS A 85 6.33 7.97 9.56
C LYS A 85 6.09 6.61 10.21
N ILE A 86 6.44 5.53 9.53
CA ILE A 86 6.47 4.18 10.09
C ILE A 86 7.91 3.75 10.33
N SER A 87 8.09 2.70 11.14
CA SER A 87 9.42 2.15 11.37
C SER A 87 9.99 1.56 10.08
N THR A 88 11.32 1.53 9.97
CA THR A 88 12.01 0.88 8.84
C THR A 88 11.71 -0.62 8.77
N ALA A 89 11.46 -1.26 9.92
CA ALA A 89 11.05 -2.66 10.00
C ALA A 89 9.66 -2.88 9.37
N ASP A 90 8.67 -2.05 9.73
CA ASP A 90 7.32 -2.13 9.14
C ASP A 90 7.34 -1.83 7.65
N CYS A 91 8.13 -0.82 7.26
CA CYS A 91 8.37 -0.48 5.86
C CYS A 91 8.89 -1.69 5.08
N THR A 92 9.91 -2.36 5.62
CA THR A 92 10.50 -3.57 5.03
C THR A 92 9.49 -4.71 4.91
N MET A 93 8.65 -4.93 5.93
CA MET A 93 7.59 -5.92 5.87
C MET A 93 6.55 -5.61 4.79
N LEU A 94 6.15 -4.35 4.63
CA LEU A 94 5.22 -3.92 3.58
C LEU A 94 5.79 -4.16 2.18
N TYR A 95 7.04 -3.78 1.94
CA TYR A 95 7.70 -4.02 0.65
C TYR A 95 7.84 -5.51 0.34
N LYS A 96 8.17 -6.34 1.34
CA LYS A 96 8.18 -7.80 1.19
C LYS A 96 6.79 -8.34 0.83
N SER A 97 5.75 -7.85 1.51
CA SER A 97 4.36 -8.28 1.27
C SER A 97 3.88 -7.93 -0.15
N LEU A 98 4.27 -6.76 -0.67
CA LEU A 98 3.94 -6.36 -2.05
C LEU A 98 4.68 -7.20 -3.10
N ARG A 99 5.93 -7.63 -2.83
CA ARG A 99 6.64 -8.56 -3.71
C ARG A 99 5.91 -9.90 -3.82
N THR A 100 5.37 -10.42 -2.72
CA THR A 100 4.54 -11.64 -2.72
C THR A 100 3.22 -11.46 -3.45
N LEU A 101 2.62 -10.27 -3.41
CA LEU A 101 1.41 -9.95 -4.17
C LEU A 101 1.63 -9.91 -5.69
N LYS A 102 2.89 -9.82 -6.16
CA LYS A 102 3.26 -9.76 -7.58
C LYS A 102 2.34 -8.83 -8.37
N LEU A 103 2.33 -7.55 -8.02
CA LEU A 103 1.46 -6.56 -8.68
C LEU A 103 1.62 -6.55 -10.22
N SER A 104 2.78 -6.96 -10.73
CA SER A 104 3.03 -7.18 -12.17
C SER A 104 2.09 -8.18 -12.83
N ASP A 105 1.59 -9.15 -12.08
CA ASP A 105 0.82 -10.29 -12.57
C ASP A 105 -0.69 -9.97 -12.55
N TYR A 106 -1.09 -8.89 -11.88
CA TYR A 106 -2.48 -8.46 -11.77
C TYR A 106 -2.77 -7.30 -12.72
N ALA A 107 -3.28 -7.61 -13.91
CA ALA A 107 -3.77 -6.60 -14.87
C ALA A 107 -5.26 -6.31 -14.66
N VAL A 108 -5.67 -6.00 -13.42
CA VAL A 108 -7.05 -5.52 -13.19
C VAL A 108 -7.06 -4.03 -13.53
N LYS A 109 -7.86 -3.67 -14.54
CA LYS A 109 -8.23 -2.30 -14.89
C LYS A 109 -9.73 -2.26 -15.07
N THR A 110 -10.45 -2.18 -13.96
CA THR A 110 -11.88 -1.89 -14.00
C THR A 110 -12.04 -0.39 -13.85
N THR A 111 -12.65 0.26 -14.84
CA THR A 111 -12.92 1.70 -14.78
C THR A 111 -14.29 1.94 -14.16
N GLY A 112 -14.36 2.79 -13.13
CA GLY A 112 -15.60 3.28 -12.53
C GLY A 112 -15.46 4.78 -12.23
N ASN A 113 -16.54 5.44 -11.80
CA ASN A 113 -16.50 6.87 -11.46
C ASN A 113 -15.45 7.17 -10.39
N ILE A 114 -15.20 6.22 -9.48
CA ILE A 114 -14.07 6.25 -8.55
C ILE A 114 -13.16 5.06 -8.86
N THR A 115 -11.88 5.33 -9.09
CA THR A 115 -10.84 4.31 -9.27
C THR A 115 -9.94 4.29 -8.04
N TYR A 116 -9.72 3.12 -7.47
CA TYR A 116 -8.74 2.87 -6.43
C TYR A 116 -7.50 2.23 -7.05
N PHE A 117 -6.34 2.45 -6.45
CA PHE A 117 -5.11 1.84 -6.95
C PHE A 117 -4.10 1.54 -5.83
N ILE A 118 -3.27 0.54 -6.10
CA ILE A 118 -2.00 0.31 -5.44
C ILE A 118 -0.93 0.36 -6.52
N ARG A 119 0.06 1.23 -6.33
CA ARG A 119 1.16 1.45 -7.25
C ARG A 119 2.49 1.27 -6.53
N GLU A 120 3.40 0.54 -7.15
CA GLU A 120 4.77 0.38 -6.71
C GLU A 120 5.70 0.94 -7.78
N THR A 121 6.56 1.89 -7.41
CA THR A 121 7.61 2.43 -8.29
C THR A 121 8.97 1.99 -7.77
N LYS A 122 9.75 1.30 -8.60
CA LYS A 122 11.11 0.81 -8.33
C LYS A 122 12.06 1.41 -9.35
N GLY A 123 12.71 2.52 -9.01
CA GLY A 123 13.51 3.27 -10.00
C GLY A 123 12.62 3.71 -11.16
N ASP A 124 12.93 3.28 -12.37
CA ASP A 124 12.19 3.64 -13.59
C ASP A 124 10.97 2.74 -13.86
N SER A 125 10.83 1.63 -13.13
CA SER A 125 9.72 0.69 -13.32
C SER A 125 8.56 1.05 -12.41
N THR A 126 7.34 1.11 -12.96
CA THR A 126 6.11 1.31 -12.18
C THR A 126 5.11 0.19 -12.46
N TYR A 127 4.62 -0.43 -11.40
CA TYR A 127 3.62 -1.50 -11.41
C TYR A 127 2.36 -0.99 -10.71
N GLU A 128 1.18 -1.23 -11.28
CA GLU A 128 -0.07 -0.74 -10.72
C GLU A 128 -1.20 -1.76 -10.90
N VAL A 129 -1.96 -1.95 -9.83
CA VAL A 129 -3.26 -2.62 -9.85
C VAL A 129 -4.31 -1.57 -9.53
N SER A 130 -5.36 -1.47 -10.36
CA SER A 130 -6.44 -0.53 -10.14
C SER A 130 -7.83 -1.15 -10.32
N TRP A 131 -8.79 -0.69 -9.53
CA TRP A 131 -10.16 -1.16 -9.61
C TRP A 131 -11.15 -0.03 -9.39
N GLY A 132 -12.19 -0.04 -10.21
CA GLY A 132 -13.26 0.93 -10.20
C GLY A 132 -14.44 0.44 -9.39
N ILE A 133 -15.15 1.39 -8.79
CA ILE A 133 -16.49 1.16 -8.25
C ILE A 133 -17.46 1.99 -9.08
N GLU A 134 -18.44 1.33 -9.70
CA GLU A 134 -19.62 2.01 -10.24
C GLU A 134 -20.48 2.48 -9.07
N GLN A 135 -20.74 3.79 -8.99
CA GLN A 135 -21.84 4.27 -8.16
C GLN A 135 -23.12 3.88 -8.89
N LYS A 136 -23.89 2.94 -8.32
CA LYS A 136 -25.31 2.86 -8.62
C LYS A 136 -25.98 4.03 -7.92
N ASP A 137 -26.58 4.91 -8.70
CA ASP A 137 -27.48 5.97 -8.23
C ASP A 137 -28.67 5.38 -7.46
#